data_AF-A2HWJ5-F1
#
_entry.id   AF-A2HWJ5-F1
#
_cell.length_a   1.000
_cell.length_b   1.000
_cell.length_c   1.000
_cell.angle_alpha   90.00
_cell.angle_beta   90.00
_cell.angle_gamma   90.00
#
_symmetry.space_group_name_H-M   'P 1'
#
loop_
_entity.id
_entity.type
_entity.pdbx_description
1 polymer ?
#
loop_
_entity_poly.entity_id
_entity_poly.type
_entity_poly.pdbx_seq_one_letter_code
_entity_poly.pdbx_strand_id
1 'polypeptide(L)'
;ENRDLARLIYRFFEEIDAIWKVLGKDRTSNTVIREYQIEEGIFEEEEKHEEEEKHEEEEEEDEEEKHEEEEVWATLVADDAYEISQPYPYQIRNKETGKVLTPVLNNLGHLNLNLRNRGSISMGKLVAIQWVPNPDKKTRVRHIDGDKLNNRKENLEWF
;
A
#
# COMPACT_ATOMS: atom_id res chain seq x y z
N GLU A 1 -12.84 -20.99 29.44
CA GLU A 1 -12.94 -19.94 28.41
C GLU A 1 -12.71 -20.45 26.98
N ASN A 2 -11.61 -21.14 26.64
CA ASN A 2 -11.34 -21.53 25.24
C ASN A 2 -12.33 -22.51 24.55
N ARG A 3 -13.15 -23.26 25.29
CA ARG A 3 -14.16 -24.15 24.69
C ARG A 3 -15.40 -23.41 24.17
N ASP A 4 -15.71 -22.25 24.76
CA ASP A 4 -16.86 -21.45 24.35
C ASP A 4 -16.52 -20.61 23.11
N LEU A 5 -15.25 -20.19 22.97
CA LEU A 5 -14.75 -19.52 21.77
C LEU A 5 -14.78 -20.46 20.56
N ALA A 6 -14.33 -21.71 20.69
CA ALA A 6 -14.40 -22.69 19.61
C ALA A 6 -15.85 -22.92 19.13
N ARG A 7 -16.81 -23.05 20.06
CA ARG A 7 -18.24 -23.18 19.70
C ARG A 7 -18.80 -21.94 19.01
N LEU A 8 -18.36 -20.75 19.42
CA LEU A 8 -18.77 -19.49 18.81
C LEU A 8 -18.26 -19.40 17.36
N ILE A 9 -17.00 -19.79 17.14
CA ILE A 9 -16.36 -19.86 15.83
C ILE A 9 -17.11 -20.85 14.92
N TYR A 10 -17.40 -22.06 15.40
CA TYR A 10 -18.15 -23.05 14.62
C TYR A 10 -19.56 -22.58 14.24
N ARG A 11 -20.28 -21.93 15.15
CA ARG A 11 -21.60 -21.36 14.84
C ARG A 11 -21.54 -20.24 13.80
N PHE A 12 -20.52 -19.40 13.88
CA PHE A 12 -20.31 -18.33 12.91
C PHE A 12 -20.08 -18.87 11.49
N PHE A 13 -19.32 -19.97 11.36
CA PHE A 13 -19.10 -20.60 10.06
C PHE A 13 -20.37 -21.26 9.47
N GLU A 14 -21.21 -21.87 10.30
CA GLU A 14 -22.52 -22.42 9.87
C GLU A 14 -23.47 -21.33 9.36
N GLU A 15 -23.49 -20.16 10.00
CA GLU A 15 -24.30 -19.01 9.55
C GLU A 15 -23.84 -18.49 8.19
N ILE A 16 -22.51 -18.45 7.98
CA ILE A 16 -21.93 -18.08 6.69
C ILE A 16 -22.36 -19.07 5.60
N ASP A 17 -22.22 -20.38 5.86
CA ASP A 17 -22.58 -21.41 4.88
C ASP A 17 -24.06 -21.42 4.50
N ALA A 18 -24.95 -21.12 5.46
CA ALA A 18 -26.38 -20.94 5.18
C ALA A 18 -26.64 -19.76 4.24
N ILE A 19 -25.92 -18.65 4.39
CA ILE A 19 -26.05 -17.45 3.54
C ILE A 19 -25.57 -17.74 2.11
N TRP A 20 -24.43 -18.40 1.94
CA TRP A 20 -23.90 -18.74 0.61
C TRP A 20 -24.84 -19.67 -0.17
N LYS A 21 -25.51 -20.59 0.54
CA LYS A 21 -26.50 -21.51 -0.05
C LYS A 21 -27.78 -20.80 -0.51
N VAL A 22 -28.25 -19.78 0.21
CA VAL A 22 -29.40 -18.96 -0.22
C VAL A 22 -29.04 -18.09 -1.43
N LEU A 23 -27.79 -17.65 -1.53
CA LEU A 23 -27.30 -16.81 -2.63
C LEU A 23 -26.99 -17.59 -3.92
N GLY A 24 -27.11 -18.93 -3.92
CA GLY A 24 -26.89 -19.77 -5.11
C GLY A 24 -25.45 -19.70 -5.64
N LYS A 25 -24.49 -19.31 -4.80
CA LYS A 25 -23.06 -19.26 -5.14
C LYS A 25 -22.42 -20.54 -4.64
N ASP A 26 -21.99 -21.41 -5.56
CA ASP A 26 -21.12 -22.53 -5.21
C ASP A 26 -19.79 -21.98 -4.69
N ARG A 27 -19.43 -22.38 -3.47
CA ARG A 27 -18.15 -22.06 -2.82
C ARG A 27 -17.04 -22.85 -3.52
N THR A 28 -16.70 -22.42 -4.73
CA THR A 28 -15.54 -22.96 -5.44
C THR A 28 -14.29 -22.24 -4.96
N SER A 29 -13.45 -23.05 -4.31
CA SER A 29 -12.06 -22.82 -3.89
C SER A 29 -11.84 -22.27 -2.49
N ASN A 30 -11.05 -23.04 -1.73
CA ASN A 30 -10.32 -22.71 -0.50
C ASN A 30 -11.06 -22.71 0.84
N THR A 31 -11.65 -23.85 1.19
CA THR A 31 -11.62 -24.29 2.60
C THR A 31 -11.45 -25.79 2.66
N VAL A 32 -10.18 -26.20 2.65
CA VAL A 32 -9.79 -27.58 2.89
C VAL A 32 -9.88 -27.81 4.40
N ILE A 33 -10.99 -28.36 4.87
CA ILE A 33 -11.00 -29.07 6.15
C ILE A 33 -10.47 -30.46 5.84
N ARG A 34 -9.19 -30.73 6.09
CA ARG A 34 -8.66 -32.10 6.11
C ARG A 34 -8.87 -32.67 7.51
N GLU A 35 -9.57 -33.80 7.53
CA GLU A 35 -9.81 -34.64 8.68
C GLU A 35 -8.49 -35.07 9.34
N TYR A 36 -8.41 -34.94 10.67
CA TYR A 36 -7.41 -35.63 11.47
C TYR A 36 -8.01 -36.97 11.93
N GLN A 37 -7.63 -38.06 11.27
CA GLN A 37 -7.51 -39.37 11.91
C GLN A 37 -6.07 -39.84 11.75
N ILE A 38 -5.35 -39.76 12.86
CA ILE A 38 -3.99 -40.27 13.03
C ILE A 38 -4.12 -41.78 13.17
N GLU A 39 -3.54 -42.59 12.28
CA GLU A 39 -2.92 -43.87 12.66
C GLU A 39 -2.00 -44.40 11.54
N GLU A 40 -0.71 -44.40 11.90
CA GLU A 40 0.41 -45.21 11.41
C GLU A 40 0.80 -45.14 9.92
N GLY A 41 1.92 -44.45 9.64
CA GLY A 41 2.61 -44.60 8.36
C GLY A 41 3.65 -43.53 8.09
N ILE A 42 4.79 -43.61 8.77
CA ILE A 42 6.02 -42.86 8.50
C ILE A 42 6.41 -43.01 7.02
N PHE A 43 6.58 -41.91 6.26
CA PHE A 43 7.76 -41.71 5.38
C PHE A 43 7.77 -40.32 4.71
N GLU A 44 8.87 -39.59 4.91
CA GLU A 44 9.42 -38.51 4.06
C GLU A 44 8.53 -37.28 3.80
N GLU A 45 8.48 -36.36 4.76
CA GLU A 45 8.05 -34.97 4.50
C GLU A 45 8.77 -33.94 5.40
N GLU A 46 9.96 -34.26 5.92
CA GLU A 46 10.74 -33.36 6.78
C GLU A 46 11.55 -32.29 6.03
N GLU A 47 11.71 -32.37 4.71
CA GLU A 47 12.54 -31.40 3.95
C GLU A 47 11.77 -30.19 3.39
N LYS A 48 10.43 -30.23 3.30
CA LYS A 48 9.66 -29.11 2.73
C LYS A 48 9.13 -28.10 3.76
N HIS A 49 8.89 -28.55 4.98
CA HIS A 49 8.34 -27.68 6.02
C HIS A 49 9.39 -26.70 6.57
N GLU A 50 10.68 -27.05 6.55
CA GLU A 50 11.75 -26.11 6.94
C GLU A 50 11.94 -24.96 5.93
N GLU A 51 11.57 -25.13 4.66
CA GLU A 51 11.64 -24.05 3.65
C GLU A 51 10.39 -23.18 3.66
N GLU A 52 9.20 -23.75 3.91
CA GLU A 52 7.95 -23.00 3.99
C GLU A 52 7.79 -22.27 5.35
N GLU A 53 8.23 -22.86 6.47
CA GLU A 53 8.28 -22.16 7.76
C GLU A 53 9.32 -21.02 7.75
N LYS A 54 10.46 -21.18 7.06
CA LYS A 54 11.39 -20.06 6.85
C LYS A 54 10.77 -18.93 6.01
N HIS A 55 9.87 -19.26 5.10
CA HIS A 55 9.29 -18.27 4.19
C HIS A 55 8.06 -17.56 4.79
N GLU A 56 7.33 -18.21 5.72
CA GLU A 56 6.25 -17.57 6.50
C GLU A 56 6.76 -16.82 7.73
N GLU A 57 7.88 -17.24 8.34
CA GLU A 57 8.54 -16.47 9.41
C GLU A 57 9.20 -15.18 8.89
N GLU A 58 9.60 -15.12 7.60
CA GLU A 58 10.16 -13.91 6.98
C GLU A 58 9.10 -12.83 6.64
N GLU A 59 7.80 -13.17 6.57
CA GLU A 59 6.73 -12.19 6.24
C GLU A 59 6.06 -11.54 7.46
N GLU A 60 6.28 -12.08 8.67
CA GLU A 60 5.77 -11.51 9.94
C GLU A 60 6.83 -10.67 10.69
N GLU A 61 8.04 -10.52 10.13
CA GLU A 61 9.12 -9.64 10.60
C GLU A 61 9.19 -8.30 9.83
N ASP A 62 8.08 -7.82 9.25
CA ASP A 62 7.89 -6.38 9.09
C ASP A 62 7.56 -5.78 10.47
N GLU A 63 8.53 -5.94 11.38
CA GLU A 63 8.60 -5.26 12.65
C GLU A 63 8.36 -3.78 12.37
N GLU A 64 7.42 -3.23 13.14
CA GLU A 64 7.19 -1.79 13.27
C GLU A 64 8.48 -1.10 13.78
N GLU A 65 9.52 -1.03 12.97
CA GLU A 65 10.58 -0.04 13.12
C GLU A 65 9.97 1.30 12.75
N LYS A 66 9.30 1.88 13.75
CA LYS A 66 8.99 3.30 13.83
C LYS A 66 10.33 4.05 13.92
N HIS A 67 11.06 4.10 12.81
CA HIS A 67 12.05 5.14 12.61
C HIS A 67 11.28 6.45 12.70
N GLU A 68 11.54 7.20 13.76
CA GLU A 68 11.27 8.64 13.80
C GLU A 68 12.17 9.26 12.72
N GLU A 69 11.81 9.06 11.45
CA GLU A 69 12.43 9.73 10.35
C GLU A 69 12.13 11.22 10.54
N GLU A 70 13.11 11.93 11.06
CA GLU A 70 13.05 13.38 11.24
C GLU A 70 12.51 14.00 9.95
N GLU A 71 11.41 14.76 10.03
CA GLU A 71 10.79 15.35 8.85
C GLU A 71 11.79 16.30 8.17
N VAL A 72 12.43 15.82 7.10
CA VAL A 72 13.34 16.63 6.31
C VAL A 72 12.54 17.39 5.27
N TRP A 73 12.62 18.72 5.33
CA TRP A 73 11.97 19.60 4.37
C TRP A 73 12.99 20.12 3.35
N ALA A 74 12.71 19.92 2.07
CA ALA A 74 13.53 20.38 0.95
C ALA A 74 12.80 21.47 0.16
N THR A 75 13.53 22.46 -0.37
CA THR A 75 12.93 23.47 -1.24
C THR A 75 12.37 22.81 -2.51
N LEU A 76 11.13 23.17 -2.87
CA LEU A 76 10.44 22.60 -4.00
C LEU A 76 11.00 23.19 -5.31
N VAL A 77 11.52 22.35 -6.20
CA VAL A 77 12.12 22.77 -7.48
C VAL A 77 11.10 23.46 -8.39
N ALA A 78 9.83 23.10 -8.27
CA ALA A 78 8.74 23.64 -9.07
C ALA A 78 8.37 25.10 -8.73
N ASP A 79 8.52 25.50 -7.48
CA ASP A 79 8.15 26.82 -6.94
C ASP A 79 8.89 27.02 -5.61
N ASP A 80 9.87 27.93 -5.60
CA ASP A 80 10.81 28.17 -4.50
C ASP A 80 10.16 28.75 -3.23
N ALA A 81 8.93 29.26 -3.35
CA ALA A 81 8.08 29.68 -2.22
C ALA A 81 7.55 28.50 -1.39
N TYR A 82 7.76 27.27 -1.83
CA TYR A 82 7.28 26.06 -1.18
C TYR A 82 8.41 25.08 -0.88
N GLU A 83 8.12 24.16 0.02
CA GLU A 83 8.98 23.05 0.39
C GLU A 83 8.20 21.76 0.45
N ILE A 84 8.89 20.64 0.24
CA ILE A 84 8.36 19.29 0.19
C ILE A 84 9.00 18.43 1.28
N SER A 85 8.18 17.65 1.99
CA SER A 85 8.63 16.78 3.08
C SER A 85 9.24 15.47 2.57
N GLN A 86 10.06 14.88 3.42
CA GLN A 86 10.50 13.50 3.38
C GLN A 86 10.37 12.95 4.80
N PRO A 87 9.85 11.72 5.01
CA PRO A 87 9.54 10.68 4.01
C PRO A 87 8.15 10.75 3.33
N TYR A 88 7.81 9.71 2.56
CA TYR A 88 6.47 9.47 2.02
C TYR A 88 5.50 9.13 3.18
N PRO A 89 4.25 9.63 3.19
CA PRO A 89 3.60 10.43 2.16
C PRO A 89 4.11 11.87 2.10
N TYR A 90 4.41 12.35 0.88
CA TYR A 90 4.95 13.69 0.68
C TYR A 90 3.91 14.77 0.97
N GLN A 91 4.32 15.76 1.75
CA GLN A 91 3.55 16.97 2.03
C GLN A 91 4.24 18.16 1.41
N ILE A 92 3.45 19.15 0.99
CA ILE A 92 3.97 20.41 0.46
C ILE A 92 3.44 21.53 1.34
N ARG A 93 4.34 22.39 1.83
CA ARG A 93 3.97 23.56 2.62
C ARG A 93 4.58 24.83 2.07
N ASN A 94 3.92 25.95 2.33
CA ASN A 94 4.47 27.25 1.99
C ASN A 94 5.58 27.62 3.00
N LYS A 95 6.74 28.03 2.48
CA LYS A 95 7.95 28.30 3.27
C LYS A 95 7.80 29.50 4.23
N GLU A 96 7.03 30.52 3.83
CA GLU A 96 6.85 31.74 4.63
C GLU A 96 5.79 31.57 5.73
N THR A 97 4.68 30.91 5.42
CA THR A 97 3.52 30.78 6.31
C THR A 97 3.50 29.47 7.09
N GLY A 98 4.33 28.48 6.71
CA GLY A 98 4.32 27.13 7.27
C GLY A 98 3.06 26.32 6.93
N LYS A 99 2.13 26.87 6.15
CA LYS A 99 0.86 26.21 5.86
C LYS A 99 1.06 25.04 4.88
N VAL A 100 0.72 23.84 5.32
CA VAL A 100 0.63 22.64 4.48
C VAL A 100 -0.55 22.79 3.52
N LEU A 101 -0.29 22.56 2.24
CA LEU A 101 -1.31 22.57 1.20
C LEU A 101 -2.09 21.25 1.20
N THR A 102 -3.41 21.35 1.04
CA THR A 102 -4.29 20.18 0.92
C THR A 102 -4.42 19.79 -0.56
N PRO A 103 -3.99 18.59 -0.97
CA PRO A 103 -4.23 18.10 -2.32
C PRO A 103 -5.72 17.85 -2.55
N VAL A 104 -6.20 18.18 -3.75
CA VAL A 104 -7.59 17.97 -4.17
C VAL A 104 -7.64 16.98 -5.31
N LEU A 105 -8.52 15.98 -5.20
CA LEU A 105 -8.73 15.01 -6.27
C LEU A 105 -9.42 15.68 -7.46
N ASN A 106 -8.83 15.56 -8.64
CA ASN A 106 -9.43 16.06 -9.89
C ASN A 106 -10.33 15.01 -10.56
N ASN A 107 -11.10 15.43 -11.58
CA ASN A 107 -12.00 14.54 -12.33
C ASN A 107 -11.29 13.41 -13.09
N LEU A 108 -9.95 13.47 -13.22
CA LEU A 108 -9.14 12.44 -13.86
C LEU A 108 -8.53 11.46 -12.84
N GLY A 109 -8.79 11.65 -11.54
CA GLY A 109 -8.29 10.79 -10.45
C GLY A 109 -6.89 11.14 -9.93
N HIS A 110 -6.33 12.31 -10.27
CA HIS A 110 -5.03 12.74 -9.77
C HIS A 110 -5.21 13.69 -8.60
N LEU A 111 -4.33 13.60 -7.60
CA LEU A 111 -4.19 14.61 -6.55
C LEU A 111 -3.54 15.87 -7.14
N ASN A 112 -4.23 17.00 -7.08
CA ASN A 112 -3.74 18.29 -7.56
C ASN A 112 -3.56 19.30 -6.42
N LEU A 113 -2.56 20.14 -6.57
CA LEU A 113 -2.26 21.27 -5.69
C LEU A 113 -2.25 22.55 -6.51
N ASN A 114 -2.54 23.68 -5.86
CA ASN A 114 -2.46 25.00 -6.48
C ASN A 114 -1.30 25.77 -5.85
N LEU A 115 -0.25 26.01 -6.64
CA LEU A 115 0.93 26.76 -6.22
C LEU A 115 0.81 28.22 -6.66
N ARG A 116 1.30 29.14 -5.83
CA ARG A 116 1.17 30.59 -6.04
C ARG A 116 1.74 31.04 -7.39
N ASN A 117 2.94 30.59 -7.77
CA ASN A 117 3.62 31.08 -8.97
C ASN A 117 3.41 30.19 -10.20
N ARG A 118 2.86 28.99 -10.02
CA ARG A 118 2.71 27.98 -11.09
C ARG A 118 1.25 27.65 -11.46
N GLY A 119 0.31 27.85 -10.53
CA GLY A 119 -1.07 27.41 -10.68
C GLY A 119 -1.28 25.93 -10.32
N SER A 120 -2.30 25.32 -10.93
CA SER A 120 -2.70 23.92 -10.65
C SER A 120 -1.74 22.91 -11.27
N ILE A 121 -1.29 21.95 -10.46
CA ILE A 121 -0.38 20.89 -10.86
C ILE A 121 -0.64 19.61 -10.06
N SER A 122 -0.44 18.45 -10.68
CA SER A 122 -0.59 17.16 -10.00
C SER A 122 0.58 16.86 -9.06
N MET A 123 0.29 16.16 -7.96
CA MET A 123 1.26 15.69 -6.98
C MET A 123 2.35 14.85 -7.67
N GLY A 124 1.98 13.86 -8.47
CA GLY A 124 2.95 13.04 -9.21
C GLY A 124 3.88 13.85 -10.11
N LYS A 125 3.41 14.96 -10.71
CA LYS A 125 4.30 15.82 -11.51
C LYS A 125 5.26 16.63 -10.63
N LEU A 126 4.85 17.04 -9.43
CA LEU A 126 5.75 17.71 -8.48
C LEU A 126 6.84 16.77 -7.99
N VAL A 127 6.47 15.56 -7.58
CA VAL A 127 7.40 14.51 -7.14
C VAL A 127 8.38 14.15 -8.27
N ALA A 128 7.88 13.96 -9.49
CA ALA A 128 8.74 13.63 -10.63
C ALA A 128 9.74 14.74 -10.97
N ILE A 129 9.32 16.02 -10.88
CA ILE A 129 10.23 17.16 -11.07
C ILE A 129 11.30 17.21 -9.98
N GLN A 130 10.94 16.84 -8.75
CA GLN A 130 11.84 16.89 -7.61
C GLN A 130 12.90 15.79 -7.64
N TRP A 131 12.52 14.55 -8.01
CA TRP A 131 13.39 13.38 -7.80
C TRP A 131 13.56 12.44 -8.98
N VAL A 132 12.77 12.54 -10.05
CA VAL A 132 12.85 11.63 -11.20
C VAL A 132 13.62 12.31 -12.35
N PRO A 133 14.81 11.82 -12.72
CA PRO A 133 15.58 12.38 -13.82
C PRO A 133 14.80 12.40 -15.15
N ASN A 134 14.93 13.49 -15.91
CA ASN A 134 14.25 13.68 -17.19
C ASN A 134 15.24 14.12 -18.29
N PRO A 135 16.18 13.26 -18.71
CA PRO A 135 17.20 13.60 -19.71
C PRO A 135 16.58 13.97 -21.07
N ASP A 136 15.47 13.32 -21.42
CA ASP A 136 14.77 13.52 -22.70
C ASP A 136 13.85 14.75 -22.71
N LYS A 137 13.76 15.50 -21.61
CA LYS A 137 12.89 16.69 -21.44
C LYS A 137 11.42 16.43 -21.81
N LYS A 138 10.95 15.22 -21.49
CA LYS A 138 9.55 14.81 -21.64
C LYS A 138 8.64 15.67 -20.76
N THR A 139 7.40 15.84 -21.17
CA THR A 139 6.50 16.83 -20.55
C THR A 139 5.44 16.21 -19.64
N ARG A 140 5.21 14.90 -19.77
CA ARG A 140 4.17 14.17 -19.07
C ARG A 140 4.79 13.12 -18.15
N VAL A 141 4.05 12.84 -17.09
CA VAL A 141 4.40 11.85 -16.06
C VAL A 141 3.28 10.84 -16.02
N ARG A 142 3.62 9.55 -15.99
CA ARG A 142 2.68 8.45 -15.77
C ARG A 142 3.08 7.67 -14.52
N HIS A 143 2.08 7.01 -13.95
CA HIS A 143 2.21 6.06 -12.85
C HIS A 143 2.40 4.66 -13.43
N ILE A 144 3.42 3.95 -12.97
CA ILE A 144 3.83 2.65 -13.51
C ILE A 144 2.80 1.57 -13.16
N ASP A 145 2.32 1.56 -11.91
CA ASP A 145 1.28 0.65 -11.40
C ASP A 145 -0.14 0.96 -11.91
N GLY A 146 -0.33 2.11 -12.57
CA GLY A 146 -1.64 2.60 -13.01
C GLY A 146 -2.48 3.27 -11.91
N ASP A 147 -2.04 3.26 -10.65
CA ASP A 147 -2.67 3.98 -9.54
C ASP A 147 -2.17 5.42 -9.46
N LYS A 148 -3.08 6.34 -9.79
CA LYS A 148 -2.82 7.79 -9.82
C LYS A 148 -2.63 8.41 -8.43
N LEU A 149 -2.97 7.68 -7.36
CA LEU A 149 -2.80 8.12 -5.97
C LEU A 149 -1.44 7.70 -5.40
N ASN A 150 -0.80 6.67 -5.96
CA ASN A 150 0.53 6.23 -5.58
C ASN A 150 1.62 7.15 -6.15
N ASN A 151 1.87 8.26 -5.44
CA ASN A 151 2.83 9.28 -5.88
C ASN A 151 4.25 9.04 -5.36
N ARG A 152 4.65 7.79 -5.07
CA ARG A 152 6.04 7.44 -4.75
C ARG A 152 6.96 7.74 -5.94
N LYS A 153 8.15 8.29 -5.69
CA LYS A 153 9.09 8.68 -6.76
C LYS A 153 9.48 7.48 -7.66
N GLU A 154 9.53 6.29 -7.09
CA GLU A 154 9.83 5.03 -7.78
C GLU A 154 8.69 4.58 -8.71
N ASN A 155 7.45 5.00 -8.43
CA ASN A 155 6.26 4.65 -9.23
C ASN A 155 6.01 5.63 -10.39
N LEU A 156 6.89 6.61 -10.61
CA LEU A 156 6.67 7.69 -11.57
C LEU A 156 7.71 7.66 -12.68
N GLU A 157 7.25 7.80 -13.92
CA GLU A 157 8.15 7.90 -15.07
C GLU A 157 7.71 8.97 -16.07
N TRP A 158 8.71 9.54 -16.75
CA TRP A 158 8.51 10.52 -17.79
C TRP A 158 8.23 9.85 -19.14
N PHE A 159 7.21 10.35 -19.86
CA PHE A 159 6.86 9.89 -21.21
C PHE A 159 6.50 11.03 -22.18
#